data_AF-A0AAD9KCK5-F1
#
_entry.id   AF-A0AAD9KCK5-F1
#
_cell.length_a   1.000
_cell.length_b   1.000
_cell.length_c   1.000
_cell.angle_alpha   90.00
_cell.angle_beta   90.00
_cell.angle_gamma   90.00
#
_symmetry.space_group_name_H-M   'P 1'
#
loop_
_entity.id
_entity.type
_entity.pdbx_description
1 polymer ?
#
loop_
_entity_poly.entity_id
_entity_poly.type
_entity_poly.pdbx_seq_one_letter_code
_entity_poly.pdbx_strand_id
1 'polypeptide(L)'
;MAGSRTEKIGTIFSRVHGLLKSGAMKEVDKPLWYDVYAAFPPLVEPKYDRFQEERQPRSILYKEDIIRARFYKTFGSPDIIDMKDSKSVPLSERFITMYSDMAKSGVEEESIFNKVAESLRSEGITLKTVEEIEREKKLKALKLRFENERKAKAKHQEDKTEAANLVIEDLFNTSAGSSSEEPDHSPEDDYTQKS
;
A
#
# COMPACT_ATOMS: atom_id res chain seq x y z
N MET A 1 -29.74 23.37 39.26
CA MET A 1 -29.73 21.93 38.96
C MET A 1 -28.76 21.26 39.91
N ALA A 2 -29.24 20.39 40.80
CA ALA A 2 -28.36 19.62 41.67
C ALA A 2 -27.74 18.48 40.85
N GLY A 3 -26.43 18.29 40.95
CA GLY A 3 -25.71 17.22 40.27
C GLY A 3 -24.55 16.73 41.13
N SER A 4 -24.20 15.45 40.98
CA SER A 4 -23.06 14.85 41.71
C SER A 4 -21.84 14.73 40.81
N ARG A 5 -20.72 15.30 41.25
CA ARG A 5 -19.40 15.24 40.59
C ARG A 5 -18.46 14.21 41.22
N THR A 6 -18.95 13.30 42.06
CA THR A 6 -18.11 12.30 42.74
C THR A 6 -17.89 11.06 41.87
N GLU A 7 -16.88 11.08 41.01
CA GLU A 7 -16.57 9.97 40.10
C GLU A 7 -16.05 8.71 40.80
N LYS A 8 -15.38 8.86 41.95
CA LYS A 8 -14.80 7.74 42.72
C LYS A 8 -15.83 6.95 43.54
N ILE A 9 -17.03 7.50 43.73
CA ILE A 9 -18.06 6.94 44.61
C ILE A 9 -19.28 6.55 43.78
N GLY A 10 -19.52 5.24 43.68
CA GLY A 10 -20.63 4.67 42.92
C GLY A 10 -20.47 4.84 41.40
N THR A 11 -21.55 4.59 40.66
CA THR A 11 -21.62 4.77 39.21
C THR A 11 -22.41 6.03 38.87
N ILE A 12 -22.38 6.46 37.60
CA ILE A 12 -23.29 7.53 37.14
C ILE A 12 -24.76 7.15 37.37
N PHE A 13 -25.09 5.88 37.19
CA PHE A 13 -26.45 5.37 37.34
C PHE A 13 -26.89 5.40 38.80
N SER A 14 -26.10 4.85 39.72
CA SER A 14 -26.46 4.82 41.15
C SER A 14 -26.57 6.23 41.74
N ARG A 15 -25.76 7.18 41.26
CA ARG A 15 -25.81 8.59 41.69
C ARG A 15 -27.08 9.27 41.22
N VAL A 16 -27.43 9.15 39.94
CA VAL A 16 -28.69 9.73 39.40
C VAL A 16 -29.90 9.06 40.04
N HIS A 17 -29.88 7.75 40.19
CA HIS A 17 -30.94 7.00 40.87
C HIS A 17 -31.14 7.49 42.32
N GLY A 18 -30.05 7.72 43.07
CA GLY A 18 -30.10 8.26 44.42
C GLY A 18 -30.60 9.71 44.51
N LEU A 19 -30.26 10.55 43.52
CA LEU A 19 -30.75 11.93 43.43
C LEU A 19 -32.25 11.98 43.13
N LEU A 20 -32.74 11.12 42.23
CA LEU A 20 -34.17 10.97 41.95
C LEU A 20 -34.92 10.44 43.18
N LYS A 21 -34.38 9.39 43.82
CA LYS A 21 -34.99 8.76 45.00
C LYS A 21 -35.05 9.69 46.22
N SER A 22 -34.06 10.55 46.42
CA SER A 22 -34.04 11.52 47.51
C SER A 22 -34.85 12.79 47.22
N GLY A 23 -35.36 12.96 46.00
CA GLY A 23 -36.07 14.17 45.56
C GLY A 23 -35.15 15.37 45.30
N ALA A 24 -33.84 15.21 45.41
CA ALA A 24 -32.84 16.24 45.09
C ALA A 24 -32.80 16.54 43.57
N MET A 25 -33.24 15.61 42.73
CA MET A 25 -33.47 15.77 41.30
C MET A 25 -34.94 15.49 40.99
N LYS A 26 -35.58 16.36 40.21
CA LYS A 26 -36.96 16.17 39.76
C LYS A 26 -37.00 15.13 38.64
N GLU A 27 -38.11 14.42 38.50
CA GLU A 27 -38.34 13.49 37.37
C GLU A 27 -38.25 14.19 36.00
N VAL A 28 -38.63 15.48 35.93
CA VAL A 28 -38.49 16.29 34.71
C VAL A 28 -37.02 16.55 34.35
N ASP A 29 -36.14 16.56 35.35
CA ASP A 29 -34.70 16.77 35.20
C ASP A 29 -33.95 15.44 35.01
N LYS A 30 -34.68 14.32 34.93
CA LYS A 30 -34.12 12.98 34.72
C LYS A 30 -33.40 12.94 33.36
N PRO A 31 -32.13 12.50 33.31
CA PRO A 31 -31.40 12.41 32.04
C PRO A 31 -32.04 11.43 31.06
N LEU A 32 -32.02 11.78 29.77
CA LEU A 32 -32.59 10.94 28.69
C LEU A 32 -32.03 9.51 28.67
N TRP A 33 -30.75 9.35 28.99
CA TRP A 33 -30.08 8.04 29.00
C TRP A 33 -30.52 7.13 30.15
N TYR A 34 -31.13 7.68 31.22
CA TYR A 34 -31.42 6.92 32.44
C TYR A 34 -32.37 5.75 32.18
N ASP A 35 -33.46 5.99 31.44
CA ASP A 35 -34.45 4.96 31.14
C ASP A 35 -33.87 3.87 30.23
N VAL A 36 -32.97 4.25 29.30
CA VAL A 36 -32.24 3.30 28.45
C VAL A 36 -31.30 2.43 29.28
N TYR A 37 -30.56 3.02 30.21
CA TYR A 37 -29.66 2.28 31.11
C TYR A 37 -30.44 1.38 32.06
N ALA A 38 -31.59 1.82 32.58
CA ALA A 38 -32.43 1.04 33.47
C ALA A 38 -33.06 -0.17 32.77
N ALA A 39 -33.46 -0.02 31.49
CA ALA A 39 -34.01 -1.10 30.68
C ALA A 39 -32.93 -2.08 30.20
N PHE A 40 -31.75 -1.56 29.81
CA PHE A 40 -30.66 -2.33 29.24
C PHE A 40 -29.35 -2.05 29.99
N PRO A 41 -29.21 -2.52 31.25
CA PRO A 41 -28.01 -2.28 32.03
C PRO A 41 -26.81 -3.01 31.40
N PRO A 42 -25.60 -2.44 31.49
CA PRO A 42 -24.39 -3.10 31.01
C PRO A 42 -24.11 -4.37 31.83
N LEU A 43 -23.48 -5.37 31.20
CA LEU A 43 -23.09 -6.63 31.87
C LEU A 43 -22.22 -6.40 33.11
N VAL A 44 -21.36 -5.38 33.05
CA VAL A 44 -20.46 -4.99 34.14
C VAL A 44 -20.61 -3.49 34.37
N GLU A 45 -20.92 -3.12 35.62
CA GLU A 45 -21.06 -1.73 36.00
C GLU A 45 -19.74 -0.95 35.87
N PRO A 46 -19.77 0.32 35.40
CA PRO A 46 -18.59 1.16 35.25
C PRO A 46 -18.17 1.76 36.60
N LYS A 47 -17.62 0.92 37.48
CA LYS A 47 -17.10 1.34 38.79
C LYS A 47 -15.70 1.95 38.62
N TYR A 48 -15.40 2.96 39.43
CA TYR A 48 -14.08 3.60 39.45
C TYR A 48 -12.98 2.62 39.87
N ASP A 49 -13.23 1.80 40.91
CA ASP A 49 -12.28 0.82 41.43
C ASP A 49 -12.16 -0.46 40.56
N ARG A 50 -12.62 -0.40 39.30
CA ARG A 50 -12.51 -1.56 38.39
C ARG A 50 -11.06 -1.80 38.05
N PHE A 51 -10.48 -2.83 38.65
CA PHE A 51 -9.15 -3.30 38.31
C PHE A 51 -9.13 -3.77 36.86
N GLN A 52 -8.27 -3.18 36.03
CA GLN A 52 -7.94 -3.71 34.72
C GLN A 52 -6.86 -4.77 34.92
N GLU A 53 -7.20 -6.05 34.76
CA GLU A 53 -6.17 -7.07 34.72
C GLU A 53 -5.29 -6.82 33.49
N GLU A 54 -4.00 -6.55 33.71
CA GLU A 54 -2.98 -6.46 32.66
C GLU A 54 -2.68 -7.86 32.11
N ARG A 55 -3.68 -8.52 31.53
CA ARG A 55 -3.45 -9.76 30.78
C ARG A 55 -2.85 -9.40 29.44
N GLN A 56 -1.63 -9.88 29.20
CA GLN A 56 -1.06 -9.86 27.86
C GLN A 56 -1.94 -10.72 26.94
N PRO A 57 -2.40 -10.19 25.79
CA PRO A 57 -3.16 -10.98 24.84
C PRO A 57 -2.31 -12.15 24.35
N ARG A 58 -2.93 -13.33 24.25
CA ARG A 58 -2.24 -14.53 23.73
C ARG A 58 -2.09 -14.42 22.21
N SER A 59 -0.97 -14.90 21.68
CA SER A 59 -0.83 -15.07 20.24
C SER A 59 -1.82 -16.12 19.72
N ILE A 60 -2.46 -15.81 18.60
CA ILE A 60 -3.39 -16.70 17.89
C ILE A 60 -2.60 -17.28 16.71
N LEU A 61 -2.16 -18.52 16.85
CA LEU A 61 -1.41 -19.26 15.84
C LEU A 61 -2.12 -20.57 15.54
N TYR A 62 -2.20 -20.93 14.27
CA TYR A 62 -2.82 -22.17 13.80
C TYR A 62 -1.77 -23.13 13.26
N LYS A 63 -2.15 -24.40 13.06
CA LYS A 63 -1.22 -25.45 12.60
C LYS A 63 -0.76 -25.19 11.17
N GLU A 64 -1.65 -24.68 10.34
CA GLU A 64 -1.40 -24.29 8.97
C GLU A 64 -0.41 -23.12 8.84
N ASP A 65 -0.22 -22.30 9.88
CA ASP A 65 0.70 -21.16 9.82
C ASP A 65 2.16 -21.60 9.66
N ILE A 66 2.51 -22.81 10.08
CA ILE A 66 3.85 -23.39 9.85
C ILE A 66 4.08 -23.59 8.34
N ILE A 67 3.07 -24.13 7.66
CA ILE A 67 3.13 -24.41 6.21
C ILE A 67 3.05 -23.09 5.44
N ARG A 68 2.18 -22.18 5.88
CA ARG A 68 2.02 -20.83 5.31
C ARG A 68 3.33 -20.04 5.41
N ALA A 69 4.01 -20.09 6.55
CA ALA A 69 5.33 -19.47 6.73
C ALA A 69 6.38 -20.08 5.79
N ARG A 70 6.39 -21.41 5.63
CA ARG A 70 7.27 -22.11 4.67
C ARG A 70 6.99 -21.68 3.23
N PHE A 71 5.72 -21.58 2.84
CA PHE A 71 5.28 -21.11 1.52
C PHE A 71 5.77 -19.68 1.23
N TYR A 72 5.50 -18.72 2.12
CA TYR A 72 5.92 -17.34 1.92
C TYR A 72 7.45 -17.18 1.95
N LYS A 73 8.16 -18.01 2.72
CA LYS A 73 9.63 -18.03 2.71
C LYS A 73 10.21 -18.53 1.38
N THR A 74 9.56 -19.47 0.72
CA THR A 74 10.05 -20.09 -0.54
C THR A 74 9.61 -19.33 -1.78
N PHE A 75 8.34 -18.92 -1.86
CA PHE A 75 7.74 -18.32 -3.06
C PHE A 75 7.48 -16.81 -2.93
N GLY A 76 7.68 -16.22 -1.75
CA GLY A 76 7.33 -14.83 -1.50
C GLY A 76 5.82 -14.61 -1.59
N SER A 77 5.39 -13.45 -2.11
CA SER A 77 3.97 -13.14 -2.35
C SER A 77 3.67 -13.21 -3.85
N PRO A 78 3.35 -14.40 -4.39
CA PRO A 78 3.08 -14.58 -5.83
C PRO A 78 1.73 -14.02 -6.28
N ASP A 79 0.79 -13.83 -5.36
CA ASP A 79 -0.61 -13.50 -5.65
C ASP A 79 -1.01 -12.14 -5.05
N ILE A 80 -2.00 -11.48 -5.66
CA ILE A 80 -2.61 -10.25 -5.17
C ILE A 80 -3.88 -10.62 -4.43
N ILE A 81 -3.93 -10.30 -3.14
CA ILE A 81 -5.06 -10.67 -2.29
C ILE A 81 -6.12 -9.57 -2.37
N ASP A 82 -7.32 -9.95 -2.84
CA ASP A 82 -8.50 -9.09 -2.72
C ASP A 82 -9.14 -9.28 -1.34
N MET A 83 -9.07 -8.24 -0.50
CA MET A 83 -9.67 -8.25 0.84
C MET A 83 -11.16 -7.85 0.83
N LYS A 84 -11.73 -7.46 -0.32
CA LYS A 84 -13.15 -7.07 -0.43
C LYS A 84 -14.05 -8.28 -0.67
N ASP A 85 -13.58 -9.26 -1.44
CA ASP A 85 -14.32 -10.48 -1.72
C ASP A 85 -14.00 -11.56 -0.67
N SER A 86 -15.00 -11.93 0.13
CA SER A 86 -14.88 -12.99 1.13
C SER A 86 -14.82 -14.40 0.54
N LYS A 87 -15.13 -14.55 -0.75
CA LYS A 87 -15.09 -15.84 -1.46
C LYS A 87 -13.78 -16.06 -2.21
N SER A 88 -12.98 -15.01 -2.37
CA SER A 88 -11.68 -15.11 -3.04
C SER A 88 -10.72 -15.93 -2.18
N VAL A 89 -10.29 -17.07 -2.70
CA VAL A 89 -9.34 -17.95 -2.02
C VAL A 89 -7.93 -17.61 -2.49
N PRO A 90 -7.07 -17.06 -1.61
CA PRO A 90 -5.71 -16.71 -1.98
C PRO A 90 -4.91 -17.98 -2.30
N LEU A 91 -3.87 -17.83 -3.12
CA LEU A 91 -3.05 -18.98 -3.54
C LEU A 91 -2.43 -19.75 -2.37
N SER A 92 -2.02 -19.07 -1.30
CA SER A 92 -1.47 -19.72 -0.10
C SER A 92 -2.50 -20.62 0.59
N GLU A 93 -3.78 -20.26 0.55
CA GLU A 93 -4.86 -21.07 1.13
C GLU A 93 -5.16 -22.30 0.27
N ARG A 94 -5.14 -22.15 -1.06
CA ARG A 94 -5.25 -23.30 -1.98
C ARG A 94 -4.10 -24.29 -1.75
N PHE A 95 -2.89 -23.79 -1.58
CA PHE A 95 -1.71 -24.61 -1.27
C PHE A 95 -1.91 -25.40 0.02
N ILE A 96 -2.38 -24.76 1.08
CA ILE A 96 -2.62 -25.40 2.39
C ILE A 96 -3.73 -26.43 2.31
N THR A 97 -4.79 -26.16 1.55
CA THR A 97 -5.90 -27.10 1.33
C THR A 97 -5.39 -28.38 0.66
N MET A 98 -4.67 -28.24 -0.47
CA MET A 98 -4.07 -29.38 -1.16
C MET A 98 -3.05 -30.13 -0.30
N TYR A 99 -2.23 -29.40 0.46
CA TYR A 99 -1.28 -29.99 1.40
C TYR A 99 -1.99 -30.84 2.46
N SER A 100 -3.07 -30.31 3.03
CA SER A 100 -3.86 -31.00 4.06
C SER A 100 -4.52 -32.27 3.52
N ASP A 101 -4.99 -32.25 2.26
CA ASP A 101 -5.59 -33.41 1.63
C ASP A 101 -4.55 -34.49 1.28
N MET A 102 -3.37 -34.08 0.80
CA MET A 102 -2.25 -35.01 0.59
C MET A 102 -1.70 -35.56 1.91
N ALA A 103 -1.68 -34.78 2.99
CA ALA A 103 -1.28 -35.24 4.32
C ALA A 103 -2.24 -36.31 4.86
N LYS A 104 -3.55 -36.18 4.64
CA LYS A 104 -4.53 -37.23 4.99
C LYS A 104 -4.29 -38.53 4.22
N SER A 105 -3.76 -38.46 3.00
CA SER A 105 -3.46 -39.64 2.17
C SER A 105 -2.20 -40.41 2.61
N GLY A 106 -1.47 -39.96 3.63
CA GLY A 106 -0.37 -40.70 4.25
C GLY A 106 0.99 -40.55 3.56
N VAL A 107 1.17 -39.50 2.75
CA VAL A 107 2.45 -39.20 2.08
C VAL A 107 3.45 -38.55 3.06
N GLU A 108 4.74 -38.77 2.86
CA GLU A 108 5.81 -38.18 3.66
C GLU A 108 5.88 -36.65 3.55
N GLU A 109 6.02 -35.96 4.70
CA GLU A 109 5.79 -34.53 4.87
C GLU A 109 6.69 -33.61 4.01
N GLU A 110 7.96 -33.97 3.84
CA GLU A 110 8.88 -33.22 2.97
C GLU A 110 8.57 -33.39 1.49
N SER A 111 8.05 -34.56 1.10
CA SER A 111 7.66 -34.87 -0.27
C SER A 111 6.36 -34.15 -0.66
N ILE A 112 5.42 -33.98 0.29
CA ILE A 112 4.12 -33.32 0.03
C ILE A 112 4.33 -31.89 -0.45
N PHE A 113 5.20 -31.12 0.19
CA PHE A 113 5.39 -29.70 -0.17
C PHE A 113 5.79 -29.51 -1.64
N ASN A 114 6.73 -30.33 -2.13
CA ASN A 114 7.18 -30.27 -3.52
C ASN A 114 6.11 -30.79 -4.48
N LYS A 115 5.40 -31.89 -4.13
CA LYS A 115 4.31 -32.44 -4.95
C LYS A 115 3.14 -31.47 -5.11
N VAL A 116 2.79 -30.73 -4.05
CA VAL A 116 1.76 -29.69 -4.12
C VAL A 116 2.22 -28.54 -5.01
N ALA A 117 3.48 -28.11 -4.89
CA ALA A 117 4.03 -27.06 -5.75
C ALA A 117 4.05 -27.47 -7.23
N GLU A 118 4.37 -28.74 -7.53
CA GLU A 118 4.32 -29.29 -8.88
C GLU A 118 2.89 -29.40 -9.42
N SER A 119 1.94 -29.81 -8.57
CA SER A 119 0.51 -29.90 -8.94
C SER A 119 -0.07 -28.51 -9.26
N LEU A 120 0.26 -27.49 -8.47
CA LEU A 120 -0.17 -26.12 -8.76
C LEU A 120 0.47 -25.57 -10.04
N ARG A 121 1.71 -25.97 -10.35
CA ARG A 121 2.37 -25.62 -11.62
C ARG A 121 1.71 -26.30 -12.82
N SER A 122 1.27 -27.55 -12.70
CA SER A 122 0.56 -28.25 -13.78
C SER A 122 -0.84 -27.67 -14.03
N GLU A 123 -1.47 -27.08 -13.01
CA GLU A 123 -2.70 -26.28 -13.12
C GLU A 123 -2.49 -24.90 -13.78
N GLY A 124 -1.24 -24.54 -14.13
CA GLY A 124 -0.90 -23.30 -14.83
C GLY A 124 -0.56 -22.12 -13.91
N ILE A 125 -0.40 -22.35 -12.60
CA ILE A 125 -0.07 -21.29 -11.64
C ILE A 125 1.45 -21.07 -11.62
N THR A 126 1.88 -19.83 -11.89
CA THR A 126 3.30 -19.47 -11.86
C THR A 126 3.81 -19.28 -10.44
N LEU A 127 4.38 -20.34 -9.87
CA LEU A 127 5.09 -20.33 -8.59
C LEU A 127 6.60 -20.19 -8.82
N LYS A 128 7.10 -18.95 -8.72
CA LYS A 128 8.55 -18.64 -8.74
C LYS A 128 9.11 -18.58 -7.34
N THR A 129 10.30 -19.10 -7.15
CA THR A 129 11.00 -18.98 -5.86
C THR A 129 11.54 -17.55 -5.68
N VAL A 130 11.76 -17.15 -4.42
CA VAL A 130 12.33 -15.83 -4.10
C VAL A 130 13.67 -15.63 -4.81
N GLU A 131 14.52 -16.67 -4.86
CA GLU A 131 15.81 -16.61 -5.56
C GLU A 131 15.67 -16.40 -7.08
N GLU A 132 14.70 -17.06 -7.71
CA GLU A 132 14.42 -16.87 -9.13
C GLU A 132 13.93 -15.45 -9.41
N ILE A 133 13.03 -14.93 -8.55
CA ILE A 133 12.53 -13.56 -8.64
C ILE A 133 13.70 -12.56 -8.51
N GLU A 134 14.62 -12.79 -7.58
CA GLU A 134 15.81 -11.95 -7.41
C GLU A 134 16.76 -12.01 -8.62
N ARG A 135 17.00 -13.21 -9.16
CA ARG A 135 17.80 -13.40 -10.37
C ARG A 135 17.19 -12.66 -11.57
N GLU A 136 15.88 -12.80 -11.77
CA GLU A 136 15.16 -12.08 -12.84
C GLU A 136 15.22 -10.56 -12.66
N LYS A 137 15.07 -10.06 -11.44
CA LYS A 137 15.22 -8.63 -11.12
C LYS A 137 16.61 -8.13 -11.46
N LYS A 138 17.67 -8.85 -11.04
CA LYS A 138 19.06 -8.51 -11.36
C LYS A 138 19.30 -8.51 -12.87
N LEU A 139 18.81 -9.53 -13.57
CA LEU A 139 18.97 -9.66 -15.01
C LEU A 139 18.22 -8.56 -15.78
N LYS A 140 17.02 -8.18 -15.32
CA LYS A 140 16.25 -7.08 -15.89
C LYS A 140 16.93 -5.73 -15.63
N ALA A 141 17.45 -5.50 -14.43
CA ALA A 141 18.20 -4.29 -14.10
C ALA A 141 19.48 -4.19 -14.93
N LEU A 142 20.18 -5.31 -15.16
CA LEU A 142 21.37 -5.36 -16.00
C LEU A 142 21.02 -5.04 -17.47
N LYS A 143 19.97 -5.65 -18.02
CA LYS A 143 19.49 -5.35 -19.37
C LYS A 143 19.13 -3.88 -19.54
N LEU A 144 18.43 -3.30 -18.56
CA LEU A 144 18.06 -1.89 -18.56
C LEU A 144 19.30 -0.97 -18.54
N ARG A 145 20.31 -1.30 -17.74
CA ARG A 145 21.59 -0.55 -17.72
C ARG A 145 22.26 -0.56 -19.08
N PHE A 146 22.40 -1.74 -19.70
CA PHE A 146 22.97 -1.85 -21.04
C PHE A 146 22.19 -1.06 -22.10
N GLU A 147 20.85 -1.07 -22.03
CA GLU A 147 20.03 -0.31 -22.97
C GLU A 147 20.20 1.21 -22.80
N ASN A 148 20.27 1.68 -21.55
CA ASN A 148 20.52 3.09 -21.24
C ASN A 148 21.91 3.53 -21.69
N GLU A 149 22.94 2.70 -21.49
CA GLU A 149 24.30 2.98 -21.98
C GLU A 149 24.36 3.05 -23.51
N ARG A 150 23.65 2.16 -24.21
CA ARG A 150 23.54 2.21 -25.69
C ARG A 150 22.86 3.49 -26.15
N LYS A 151 21.76 3.88 -25.51
CA LYS A 151 21.03 5.13 -25.80
C LYS A 151 21.90 6.37 -25.55
N ALA A 152 22.65 6.41 -24.45
CA ALA A 152 23.57 7.51 -24.14
C ALA A 152 24.70 7.64 -25.17
N LYS A 153 25.27 6.51 -25.63
CA LYS A 153 26.30 6.50 -26.68
C LYS A 153 25.75 6.94 -28.04
N ALA A 154 24.55 6.52 -28.41
CA ALA A 154 23.89 6.94 -29.65
C ALA A 154 23.64 8.46 -29.66
N LYS A 155 23.09 9.00 -28.55
CA LYS A 155 22.88 10.44 -28.40
C LYS A 155 24.19 11.24 -28.47
N HIS A 156 25.25 10.75 -27.80
CA HIS A 156 26.55 11.42 -27.86
C HIS A 156 27.20 11.37 -29.26
N GLN A 157 26.86 10.36 -30.06
CA GLN A 157 27.27 10.28 -31.47
C GLN A 157 26.49 11.27 -32.33
N GLU A 158 25.18 11.38 -32.13
CA GLU A 158 24.29 12.35 -32.80
C GLU A 158 24.72 13.79 -32.49
N ASP A 159 24.92 14.14 -31.21
CA ASP A 159 25.39 15.47 -30.80
C ASP A 159 26.76 15.81 -31.43
N LYS A 160 27.65 14.81 -31.60
CA LYS A 160 28.94 14.99 -32.28
C LYS A 160 28.80 15.20 -33.78
N THR A 161 27.90 14.47 -34.43
CA THR A 161 27.63 14.65 -35.87
C THR A 161 26.95 15.98 -36.15
N GLU A 162 26.04 16.43 -35.29
CA GLU A 162 25.41 17.74 -35.39
C GLU A 162 26.43 18.87 -35.17
N ALA A 163 27.29 18.76 -34.16
CA ALA A 163 28.37 19.72 -33.94
C ALA A 163 29.37 19.76 -35.11
N ALA A 164 29.71 18.60 -35.70
CA ALA A 164 30.59 18.54 -36.86
C ALA A 164 29.95 19.19 -38.09
N ASN A 165 28.64 18.99 -38.31
CA ASN A 165 27.91 19.61 -39.41
C ASN A 165 27.81 21.14 -39.24
N LEU A 166 27.58 21.64 -38.03
CA LEU A 166 27.58 23.09 -37.74
C LEU A 166 28.95 23.74 -38.00
N VAL A 167 30.04 23.09 -37.60
CA VAL A 167 31.40 23.59 -37.88
C VAL A 167 31.71 23.62 -39.38
N ILE A 168 31.20 22.63 -40.14
CA ILE A 168 31.34 22.60 -41.60
C ILE A 168 30.54 23.75 -42.24
N GLU A 169 29.31 24.03 -41.79
CA GLU A 169 28.51 25.15 -42.30
C GLU A 169 29.13 26.52 -41.99
N ASP A 170 29.70 26.71 -40.79
CA ASP A 170 30.40 27.95 -40.42
C ASP A 170 31.66 28.18 -41.26
N LEU A 171 32.42 27.13 -41.59
CA LEU A 171 33.60 27.22 -42.47
C LEU A 171 33.23 27.61 -43.91
N PHE A 172 32.08 27.14 -44.42
CA PHE A 172 31.59 27.49 -45.75
C PHE A 172 31.07 28.94 -45.84
N ASN A 173 30.44 29.46 -44.78
CA ASN A 173 29.96 30.85 -44.75
C ASN A 173 31.09 31.88 -44.52
N THR A 174 32.19 31.50 -43.87
CA THR A 174 33.31 32.42 -43.59
C THR A 174 34.20 32.68 -44.82
N SER A 175 34.13 31.85 -45.87
CA SER A 175 34.86 32.11 -47.14
C SER A 175 34.11 33.03 -48.12
N ALA A 176 32.91 33.51 -47.78
CA ALA A 176 32.06 34.34 -48.63
C ALA A 176 31.95 35.82 -48.18
N GLY A 177 32.83 36.28 -47.28
CA GLY A 177 32.79 37.64 -46.72
C GLY A 177 34.00 38.50 -47.08
N SER A 178 34.10 38.94 -48.34
CA SER A 178 35.02 40.03 -48.75
C SER A 178 34.47 40.76 -49.99
N SER A 179 33.60 41.75 -49.79
CA SER A 179 33.62 43.01 -50.56
C SER A 179 32.66 44.05 -49.97
N SER A 180 33.19 45.26 -49.85
CA SER A 180 32.65 46.57 -49.47
C SER A 180 31.37 47.01 -50.18
N GLU A 181 30.51 47.81 -49.53
CA GLU A 181 30.31 49.26 -49.81
C GLU A 181 29.18 49.89 -48.96
N GLU A 182 29.21 51.22 -48.95
CA GLU A 182 28.69 52.22 -48.01
C GLU A 182 27.16 52.49 -48.00
N PRO A 183 26.67 53.32 -47.04
CA PRO A 183 25.24 53.58 -46.81
C PRO A 183 24.74 54.80 -47.60
N ASP A 184 23.48 54.76 -48.05
CA ASP A 184 22.78 55.95 -48.54
C ASP A 184 21.34 56.01 -48.00
N HIS A 185 20.83 57.24 -48.05
CA HIS A 185 20.03 57.92 -47.06
C HIS A 185 18.67 58.29 -47.67
N SER A 186 17.57 57.82 -47.03
CA SER A 186 16.27 58.53 -46.88
C SER A 186 15.44 58.93 -48.14
N PRO A 187 14.19 59.44 -48.03
CA PRO A 187 13.08 59.18 -47.09
C PRO A 187 11.68 59.11 -47.78
N GLU A 188 10.61 59.05 -46.97
CA GLU A 188 9.18 59.40 -47.23
C GLU A 188 8.35 58.38 -48.06
N ASP A 189 7.05 58.11 -47.86
CA ASP A 189 5.96 58.52 -46.97
C ASP A 189 4.79 57.54 -47.31
N ASP A 190 4.06 56.91 -46.38
CA ASP A 190 2.92 57.37 -45.58
C ASP A 190 1.60 56.65 -46.01
N TYR A 191 0.70 56.46 -45.03
CA TYR A 191 -0.68 55.93 -45.04
C TYR A 191 -0.88 54.40 -45.31
N THR A 192 -1.73 53.65 -44.60
CA THR A 192 -2.96 53.98 -43.85
C THR A 192 -3.35 52.86 -42.88
N GLN A 193 -4.05 53.24 -41.81
CA GLN A 193 -4.71 52.44 -40.77
C GLN A 193 -5.86 51.53 -41.28
N LYS A 194 -6.13 50.44 -40.53
CA LYS A 194 -7.47 50.01 -40.00
C LYS A 194 -7.29 48.66 -39.27
N SER A 195 -7.47 48.65 -37.94
CA SER A 195 -8.67 48.18 -37.20
C SER A 195 -8.66 46.67 -36.96
#